data_AF-A0AA50U0T3-F1
#
_entry.id   AF-A0AA50U0T3-F1
#
_cell.length_a   1.000
_cell.length_b   1.000
_cell.length_c   1.000
_cell.angle_alpha   90.00
_cell.angle_beta   90.00
_cell.angle_gamma   90.00
#
_symmetry.space_group_name_H-M   'P 1'
#
loop_
_entity.id
_entity.type
_entity.pdbx_description
1 polymer ?
#
loop_
_entity_poly.entity_id
_entity_poly.type
_entity_poly.pdbx_seq_one_letter_code
_entity_poly.pdbx_strand_id
1 'polypeptide(L)'
;KVPLESDEGYFNSYAHFGIHYDMLSDKVRTESYRDAILKNKDSINNKVILDLGCGTGILSMFSATAGAKKVYALDQSEVIYHAMDIIRENNLENTIMTIKGRLEDIKLESKVDIIVSEWMGYFLLFEGML
;
A
#
# COMPACT_ATOMS: atom_id res chain seq x y z
N LYS A 1 -17.64 -5.37 -14.11
CA LYS A 1 -16.32 -5.61 -13.49
C LYS A 1 -15.36 -6.02 -14.58
N VAL A 2 -14.17 -5.44 -14.62
CA VAL A 2 -13.10 -5.86 -15.54
C VAL A 2 -12.62 -7.25 -15.10
N PRO A 3 -12.51 -8.23 -16.01
CA PRO A 3 -11.98 -9.56 -15.69
C PRO A 3 -10.53 -9.46 -15.18
N LEU A 4 -10.14 -10.29 -14.20
CA LEU A 4 -8.78 -10.27 -13.66
C LEU A 4 -7.71 -10.51 -14.74
N GLU A 5 -8.01 -11.38 -15.71
CA GLU A 5 -7.16 -11.69 -16.86
C GLU A 5 -6.83 -10.44 -17.71
N SER A 6 -7.71 -9.43 -17.71
CA SER A 6 -7.49 -8.17 -18.42
C SER A 6 -6.46 -7.27 -17.71
N ASP A 7 -6.25 -7.47 -16.41
CA ASP A 7 -5.33 -6.70 -15.56
C ASP A 7 -4.03 -7.47 -15.25
N GLU A 8 -3.93 -8.73 -15.67
CA GLU A 8 -2.83 -9.62 -15.28
C GLU A 8 -1.46 -9.07 -15.70
N GLY A 9 -1.37 -8.48 -16.90
CA GLY A 9 -0.15 -7.83 -17.37
C GLY A 9 0.32 -6.67 -16.48
N TYR A 10 -0.64 -5.89 -15.95
CA TYR A 10 -0.38 -4.79 -15.04
C TYR A 10 0.12 -5.29 -13.67
N PHE A 11 -0.56 -6.26 -13.07
CA PHE A 11 -0.11 -6.79 -11.77
C PHE A 11 1.22 -7.53 -11.87
N ASN A 12 1.49 -8.21 -12.98
CA ASN A 12 2.76 -8.88 -13.21
C ASN A 12 3.92 -7.89 -13.34
N SER A 13 3.73 -6.68 -13.91
CA SER A 13 4.80 -5.68 -13.93
C SER A 13 5.21 -5.20 -12.54
N TYR A 14 4.27 -5.23 -11.59
CA TYR A 14 4.50 -4.88 -10.19
C TYR A 14 4.93 -6.07 -9.30
N ALA A 15 4.96 -7.29 -9.81
CA ALA A 15 5.43 -8.46 -9.05
C ALA A 15 6.96 -8.49 -8.83
N HIS A 16 7.73 -7.75 -9.65
CA HIS A 16 9.19 -7.81 -9.66
C HIS A 16 9.82 -6.75 -8.76
N PHE A 17 10.92 -7.10 -8.07
CA PHE A 17 11.64 -6.19 -7.16
C PHE A 17 12.14 -4.89 -7.83
N GLY A 18 12.49 -4.92 -9.12
CA GLY A 18 13.12 -3.79 -9.81
C GLY A 18 12.31 -2.49 -9.75
N ILE A 19 11.01 -2.56 -10.05
CA ILE A 19 10.13 -1.38 -10.03
C ILE A 19 10.00 -0.80 -8.62
N HIS A 20 9.92 -1.67 -7.60
CA HIS A 20 9.86 -1.23 -6.20
C HIS A 20 11.17 -0.62 -5.73
N TYR A 21 12.31 -1.13 -6.19
CA TYR A 21 13.60 -0.51 -5.93
C TYR A 21 13.69 0.90 -6.51
N ASP A 22 13.24 1.10 -7.75
CA ASP A 22 13.21 2.42 -8.38
C ASP A 22 12.28 3.38 -7.62
N MET A 23 11.07 2.94 -7.29
CA MET A 23 10.10 3.73 -6.50
C MET A 23 10.62 4.10 -5.11
N LEU A 24 11.28 3.17 -4.40
CA LEU A 24 11.86 3.43 -3.09
C LEU A 24 13.12 4.30 -3.16
N SER A 25 13.88 4.20 -4.25
CA SER A 25 15.06 5.02 -4.49
C SER A 25 14.72 6.47 -4.86
N ASP A 26 13.52 6.72 -5.38
CA ASP A 26 12.97 8.08 -5.48
C ASP A 26 12.70 8.64 -4.07
N LYS A 27 13.65 9.43 -3.60
CA LYS A 27 13.58 10.11 -2.30
C LYS A 27 12.48 11.15 -2.26
N VAL A 28 12.29 11.92 -3.33
CA VAL A 28 11.27 12.98 -3.33
C VAL A 28 9.90 12.34 -3.17
N ARG A 29 9.60 11.27 -3.91
CA ARG A 29 8.37 10.50 -3.76
C ARG A 29 8.23 9.94 -2.34
N THR A 30 9.20 9.11 -1.91
CA THR A 30 9.08 8.33 -0.67
C THR A 30 9.08 9.21 0.58
N GLU A 31 9.91 10.24 0.63
CA GLU A 31 9.96 11.17 1.77
C GLU A 31 8.76 12.10 1.81
N SER A 32 8.18 12.49 0.66
CA SER A 32 6.97 13.30 0.65
C SER A 32 5.78 12.55 1.26
N TYR A 33 5.62 11.26 0.93
CA TYR A 33 4.62 10.41 1.56
C TYR A 33 4.88 10.19 3.05
N ARG A 34 6.12 9.86 3.43
CA ARG A 34 6.52 9.74 4.83
C ARG A 34 6.15 10.98 5.61
N ASP A 35 6.56 12.15 5.12
CA ASP A 35 6.37 13.43 5.78
C ASP A 35 4.88 13.79 5.87
N ALA A 36 4.09 13.55 4.81
CA ALA A 36 2.65 13.77 4.83
C ALA A 36 1.97 12.93 5.92
N ILE A 37 2.36 11.67 6.10
CA ILE A 37 1.80 10.78 7.12
C ILE A 37 2.28 11.18 8.52
N LEU A 38 3.61 11.27 8.72
CA LEU A 38 4.19 11.48 10.05
C LEU A 38 3.94 12.89 10.60
N LYS A 39 3.91 13.92 9.75
CA LYS A 39 3.59 15.30 10.20
C LYS A 39 2.10 15.48 10.52
N ASN A 40 1.23 14.60 10.04
CA ASN A 40 -0.20 14.58 10.36
C ASN A 40 -0.57 13.41 11.29
N LYS A 41 0.36 12.97 12.15
CA LYS A 41 0.15 11.83 13.06
C LYS A 41 -1.12 11.93 13.90
N ASP A 42 -1.52 13.14 14.30
CA ASP A 42 -2.72 13.33 15.14
C ASP A 42 -4.01 12.93 14.40
N SER A 43 -4.01 13.06 13.06
CA SER A 43 -5.10 12.60 12.19
C SER A 43 -5.08 11.08 11.96
N ILE A 44 -3.91 10.44 12.09
CA ILE A 44 -3.68 9.00 11.85
C ILE A 44 -3.82 8.17 13.13
N ASN A 45 -3.48 8.76 14.28
CA ASN A 45 -3.41 8.06 15.55
C ASN A 45 -4.76 7.43 15.91
N ASN A 46 -4.72 6.15 16.29
CA ASN A 46 -5.90 5.33 16.61
C ASN A 46 -6.95 5.21 15.47
N LYS A 47 -6.54 5.40 14.21
CA LYS A 47 -7.41 5.21 13.02
C LYS A 47 -7.20 3.87 12.34
N VAL A 48 -8.23 3.41 11.62
CA VAL A 48 -8.16 2.27 10.71
C VAL A 48 -7.83 2.78 9.31
N ILE A 49 -6.71 2.31 8.74
CA ILE A 49 -6.17 2.78 7.46
C ILE A 49 -6.32 1.68 6.41
N LEU A 50 -6.62 2.05 5.17
CA LEU A 50 -6.44 1.21 3.97
C LEU A 50 -5.28 1.75 3.15
N ASP A 51 -4.26 0.94 2.92
CA ASP A 51 -3.20 1.17 1.94
C ASP A 51 -3.54 0.41 0.66
N LEU A 52 -3.97 1.14 -0.38
CA LEU A 52 -4.45 0.57 -1.64
C LEU A 52 -3.31 0.52 -2.68
N GLY A 53 -2.89 -0.69 -3.04
CA GLY A 53 -1.69 -0.92 -3.85
C GLY A 53 -0.44 -0.79 -2.99
N CYS A 54 -0.37 -1.55 -1.89
CA CYS A 54 0.65 -1.33 -0.87
C CYS A 54 2.08 -1.65 -1.34
N GLY A 55 2.24 -2.39 -2.45
CA GLY A 55 3.54 -2.84 -2.94
C GLY A 55 4.32 -3.55 -1.85
N THR A 56 5.52 -3.07 -1.55
CA THR A 56 6.38 -3.57 -0.46
C THR A 56 5.94 -3.19 0.96
N GLY A 57 4.86 -2.41 1.11
CA GLY A 57 4.26 -2.05 2.39
C GLY A 57 4.84 -0.79 3.05
N ILE A 58 5.64 0.00 2.34
CA ILE A 58 6.32 1.17 2.93
C ILE A 58 5.35 2.23 3.49
N LEU A 59 4.24 2.51 2.79
CA LEU A 59 3.24 3.48 3.24
C LEU A 59 2.48 2.94 4.46
N SER A 60 2.12 1.64 4.43
CA SER A 60 1.57 0.94 5.58
C SER A 60 2.46 1.04 6.82
N MET A 61 3.78 0.89 6.69
CA MET A 61 4.73 1.03 7.80
C MET A 61 4.80 2.47 8.34
N PHE A 62 4.73 3.48 7.46
CA PHE A 62 4.63 4.87 7.91
C PHE A 62 3.32 5.14 8.68
N SER A 63 2.20 4.61 8.21
CA SER A 63 0.91 4.72 8.90
C SER A 63 0.92 4.03 10.27
N ALA A 64 1.50 2.82 10.36
CA ALA A 64 1.67 2.12 11.63
C ALA A 64 2.56 2.92 12.61
N THR A 65 3.68 3.48 12.11
CA THR A 65 4.58 4.32 12.90
C THR A 65 3.92 5.61 13.38
N ALA A 66 2.99 6.17 12.61
CA ALA A 66 2.18 7.32 12.99
C ALA A 66 1.09 7.01 14.05
N GLY A 67 0.98 5.75 14.50
CA GLY A 67 0.03 5.34 15.54
C GLY A 67 -1.31 4.83 15.02
N ALA A 68 -1.39 4.41 13.76
CA ALA A 68 -2.60 3.76 13.25
C ALA A 68 -3.01 2.57 14.13
N LYS A 69 -4.31 2.43 14.39
CA LYS A 69 -4.87 1.32 15.16
C LYS A 69 -4.74 -0.01 14.41
N LYS A 70 -5.00 0.04 13.10
CA LYS A 70 -4.91 -1.10 12.18
C LYS A 70 -4.68 -0.56 10.78
N VAL A 71 -3.83 -1.24 10.00
CA VAL A 71 -3.60 -0.94 8.59
C VAL A 71 -3.96 -2.17 7.77
N TYR A 72 -4.88 -2.03 6.82
CA TYR A 72 -5.12 -3.03 5.78
C TYR A 72 -4.22 -2.70 4.59
N ALA A 73 -3.21 -3.53 4.35
CA ALA A 73 -2.26 -3.38 3.25
C ALA A 73 -2.70 -4.28 2.08
N LEU A 74 -3.36 -3.68 1.08
CA LEU A 74 -3.97 -4.41 -0.03
C LEU A 74 -3.08 -4.32 -1.27
N ASP A 75 -2.75 -5.47 -1.86
CA ASP A 75 -2.10 -5.54 -3.16
C ASP A 75 -2.51 -6.83 -3.89
N GLN A 76 -2.67 -6.76 -5.20
CA GLN A 76 -3.02 -7.92 -6.01
C GLN A 76 -1.78 -8.68 -6.52
N SER A 77 -0.65 -8.00 -6.69
CA SER A 77 0.57 -8.58 -7.24
C SER A 77 1.27 -9.51 -6.25
N GLU A 78 2.16 -10.36 -6.77
CA GLU A 78 2.92 -11.32 -5.96
C GLU A 78 3.90 -10.65 -4.98
N VAL A 79 4.19 -9.35 -5.13
CA VAL A 79 5.07 -8.61 -4.22
C VAL A 79 4.54 -8.59 -2.79
N ILE A 80 3.23 -8.79 -2.60
CA ILE A 80 2.62 -8.78 -1.26
C ILE A 80 3.22 -9.83 -0.33
N TYR A 81 3.72 -10.95 -0.85
CA TYR A 81 4.40 -11.94 -0.03
C TYR A 81 5.73 -11.42 0.51
N HIS A 82 6.45 -10.58 -0.24
CA HIS A 82 7.61 -9.87 0.27
C HIS A 82 7.20 -8.79 1.28
N ALA A 83 6.11 -8.06 1.04
CA ALA A 83 5.59 -7.10 2.00
C ALA A 83 5.27 -7.75 3.35
N MET A 84 4.68 -8.96 3.34
CA MET A 84 4.43 -9.75 4.55
C MET A 84 5.71 -10.02 5.35
N ASP A 85 6.79 -10.45 4.67
CA ASP A 85 8.06 -10.74 5.34
C ASP A 85 8.71 -9.47 5.87
N ILE A 86 8.73 -8.38 5.10
CA ILE A 86 9.22 -7.06 5.52
C ILE A 86 8.48 -6.57 6.77
N ILE A 87 7.14 -6.66 6.78
CA ILE A 87 6.31 -6.23 7.92
C ILE A 87 6.64 -7.04 9.18
N ARG A 88 6.80 -8.36 9.05
CA ARG A 88 7.19 -9.24 10.18
C ARG A 88 8.60 -8.93 10.69
N GLU A 89 9.56 -8.74 9.79
CA GLU A 89 10.94 -8.38 10.18
C GLU A 89 11.01 -7.05 10.95
N ASN A 90 10.04 -6.15 10.71
CA ASN A 90 9.91 -4.88 11.41
C ASN A 90 9.02 -4.95 12.67
N ASN A 91 8.50 -6.13 13.04
CA ASN A 91 7.60 -6.35 14.19
C ASN A 91 6.29 -5.55 14.11
N LEU A 92 5.77 -5.34 12.89
CA LEU A 92 4.55 -4.56 12.65
C LEU A 92 3.33 -5.41 12.28
N GLU A 93 3.44 -6.75 12.30
CA GLU A 93 2.41 -7.70 11.91
C GLU A 93 1.17 -7.69 12.81
N ASN A 94 1.28 -7.16 14.04
CA ASN A 94 0.15 -6.97 14.94
C ASN A 94 -0.71 -5.74 14.57
N THR A 95 -0.14 -4.81 13.81
CA THR A 95 -0.80 -3.56 13.41
C THR A 95 -1.19 -3.59 11.93
N ILE A 96 -0.36 -4.19 11.09
CA ILE A 96 -0.53 -4.23 9.63
C ILE A 96 -0.99 -5.63 9.21
N MET A 97 -2.16 -5.69 8.57
CA MET A 97 -2.72 -6.90 7.98
C MET A 97 -2.62 -6.80 6.46
N THR A 98 -1.80 -7.64 5.85
CA THR A 98 -1.72 -7.76 4.39
C THR A 98 -2.91 -8.55 3.85
N ILE A 99 -3.45 -8.10 2.71
CA ILE A 99 -4.57 -8.73 2.01
C ILE A 99 -4.19 -8.85 0.55
N LYS A 100 -4.08 -10.09 0.04
CA LYS A 100 -3.86 -10.32 -1.40
C LYS A 100 -5.19 -10.25 -2.13
N GLY A 101 -5.35 -9.30 -3.05
CA GLY A 101 -6.60 -9.13 -3.77
C GLY A 101 -6.76 -7.78 -4.45
N ARG A 102 -7.83 -7.66 -5.24
CA ARG A 102 -8.35 -6.39 -5.74
C ARG A 102 -9.39 -5.82 -4.79
N LEU A 103 -9.46 -4.48 -4.69
CA LEU A 103 -10.40 -3.81 -3.78
C LEU A 103 -11.85 -4.20 -4.05
N GLU A 104 -12.20 -4.41 -5.31
CA GLU A 104 -13.53 -4.75 -5.79
C GLU A 104 -13.97 -6.16 -5.38
N ASP A 105 -13.03 -7.04 -5.06
CA ASP A 105 -13.27 -8.46 -4.79
C ASP A 105 -13.12 -8.80 -3.29
N ILE A 106 -12.63 -7.86 -2.48
CA ILE A 106 -12.48 -8.05 -1.04
C ILE A 106 -13.64 -7.45 -0.24
N LYS A 107 -13.90 -8.03 0.92
CA LYS A 107 -14.80 -7.47 1.92
C LYS A 107 -14.01 -7.16 3.18
N LEU A 108 -13.82 -5.87 3.47
CA LEU A 108 -13.23 -5.44 4.73
C LEU A 108 -14.22 -5.67 5.88
N GLU A 109 -13.70 -6.09 7.04
CA GLU A 109 -14.49 -6.38 8.24
C GLU A 109 -15.19 -5.13 8.79
N SER A 110 -14.61 -3.95 8.54
CA SER A 110 -15.09 -2.67 9.00
C SER A 110 -14.83 -1.58 7.97
N LYS A 111 -15.53 -0.45 8.10
CA LYS A 111 -15.14 0.78 7.41
C LYS A 111 -13.74 1.21 7.85
N VAL A 112 -13.04 1.90 6.96
CA VAL A 112 -11.76 2.55 7.23
C VAL A 112 -11.99 4.04 7.42
N ASP A 113 -11.13 4.68 8.20
CA ASP A 113 -11.18 6.12 8.44
C ASP A 113 -10.44 6.91 7.35
N ILE A 114 -9.34 6.34 6.82
CA ILE A 114 -8.43 6.99 5.87
C ILE A 114 -7.97 5.96 4.84
N ILE A 115 -7.86 6.40 3.59
CA ILE A 115 -7.21 5.65 2.51
C ILE A 115 -5.90 6.36 2.17
N VAL A 116 -4.82 5.60 2.09
CA VAL A 116 -3.53 6.03 1.53
C VAL A 116 -3.25 5.18 0.31
N SER A 117 -2.68 5.79 -0.73
CA SER A 117 -2.32 5.09 -1.95
C SER A 117 -1.34 5.95 -2.73
N GLU A 118 -0.42 5.31 -3.42
CA GLU A 118 0.37 5.93 -4.47
C GLU A 118 -0.07 5.32 -5.80
N TRP A 119 -0.85 6.08 -6.55
CA TRP A 119 -1.58 5.62 -7.74
C TRP A 119 -1.18 6.38 -9.01
N MET A 120 -0.20 7.28 -8.90
CA MET A 120 0.09 8.26 -9.94
C MET A 120 1.12 7.71 -10.92
N GLY A 121 0.65 7.29 -12.09
CA GLY A 121 1.55 6.93 -13.19
C GLY A 121 2.12 8.15 -13.93
N TYR A 122 2.82 7.89 -15.03
CA TYR A 122 3.28 8.95 -15.95
C TYR A 122 2.13 9.87 -16.39
N PHE A 123 2.40 11.18 -16.44
CA PHE A 123 1.35 12.18 -16.71
C PHE A 123 0.10 12.00 -15.81
N LEU A 124 0.32 11.58 -14.56
CA LEU A 124 -0.67 11.35 -13.50
C LEU A 124 -1.58 10.14 -13.70
N LEU A 125 -2.12 9.95 -14.91
CA LEU A 125 -3.21 9.00 -15.18
C LEU A 125 -2.78 7.78 -15.99
N PHE A 126 -1.52 7.71 -16.42
CA PHE A 126 -1.00 6.47 -17.00
C PHE A 126 -1.17 5.33 -15.99
N GLU A 127 -1.42 4.13 -16.48
CA GLU A 127 -1.81 2.91 -15.74
C GLU A 127 -3.28 2.79 -15.34
N GLY A 128 -4.03 3.89 -15.21
CA GLY A 128 -5.48 3.82 -15.00
C GLY A 128 -5.90 3.14 -13.69
N MET A 129 -5.15 3.36 -12.61
CA MET A 129 -5.41 2.76 -11.29
C MET A 129 -6.67 3.31 -10.57
N LEU A 130 -7.25 4.43 -11.07
CA LEU A 130 -8.44 5.09 -10.52
C LEU A 130 -9.76 4.52 -11.04
#